data_AF-A0A933JBZ9-F1
#
_entry.id   AF-A0A933JBZ9-F1
#
_cell.length_a   1.000
_cell.length_b   1.000
_cell.length_c   1.000
_cell.angle_alpha   90.00
_cell.angle_beta   90.00
_cell.angle_gamma   90.00
#
_symmetry.space_group_name_H-M   'P 1'
#
loop_
_entity.id
_entity.type
_entity.pdbx_description
1 polymer ?
#
loop_
_entity_poly.entity_id
_entity_poly.type
_entity_poly.pdbx_seq_one_letter_code
_entity_poly.pdbx_strand_id
1 'polypeptide(L)'
;MCEEEEYLLELVSYIHLNPLRAKLVRNYEGLKNYKWCGHGAMIGERSCDFMERDYVLGHFGGKDRMAVSRYEAFMRERIGAHKGGEYSGGG
;
A
#
# COMPACT_ATOMS: atom_id res chain seq x y z
N MET A 1 -6.21 1.79 19.78
CA MET A 1 -5.95 2.41 18.47
C MET A 1 -7.28 2.46 17.76
N CYS A 2 -7.62 3.59 17.14
CA CYS A 2 -8.97 3.78 16.59
C CYS A 2 -9.16 2.87 15.38
N GLU A 3 -10.31 2.21 15.27
CA GLU A 3 -10.68 1.29 14.18
C GLU A 3 -10.54 1.95 12.79
N GLU A 4 -10.68 3.27 12.74
CA GLU A 4 -10.57 4.11 11.55
C GLU A 4 -9.15 4.13 10.96
N GLU A 5 -8.10 4.09 11.79
CA GLU A 5 -6.71 4.06 11.35
C GLU A 5 -6.33 2.71 10.74
N GLU A 6 -6.82 1.62 11.33
CA GLU A 6 -6.63 0.27 10.81
C GLU A 6 -7.36 0.09 9.47
N TYR A 7 -8.61 0.56 9.40
CA TYR A 7 -9.39 0.55 8.16
C TYR A 7 -8.70 1.32 7.03
N LEU A 8 -8.14 2.50 7.33
CA LEU A 8 -7.36 3.28 6.37
C LEU A 8 -6.17 2.48 5.82
N LEU A 9 -5.37 1.86 6.70
CA LEU A 9 -4.20 1.10 6.28
C LEU A 9 -4.57 -0.14 5.45
N GLU A 10 -5.65 -0.83 5.82
CA GLU A 10 -6.20 -1.93 5.01
C GLU A 10 -6.60 -1.46 3.61
N LEU A 11 -7.33 -0.34 3.52
CA LEU A 11 -7.76 0.24 2.25
C LEU A 11 -6.55 0.65 1.38
N VAL A 12 -5.56 1.32 1.97
CA VAL A 12 -4.32 1.68 1.28
C VAL A 12 -3.62 0.43 0.75
N SER A 13 -3.53 -0.63 1.56
CA SER A 13 -2.93 -1.91 1.14
C SER A 13 -3.70 -2.55 -0.01
N TYR A 14 -5.03 -2.49 0.03
CA TYR A 14 -5.89 -3.04 -1.01
C TYR A 14 -5.62 -2.34 -2.35
N ILE A 15 -5.64 -1.00 -2.37
CA ILE A 15 -5.42 -0.21 -3.59
C ILE A 15 -4.02 -0.46 -4.14
N HIS A 16 -2.99 -0.45 -3.29
CA HIS A 16 -1.59 -0.59 -3.72
C HIS A 16 -1.24 -1.99 -4.19
N LEU A 17 -1.84 -3.03 -3.60
CA LEU A 17 -1.62 -4.41 -3.98
C LEU A 17 -2.58 -4.89 -5.08
N ASN A 18 -3.63 -4.14 -5.43
CA ASN A 18 -4.58 -4.53 -6.45
C ASN A 18 -3.92 -4.87 -7.80
N PRO A 19 -2.95 -4.11 -8.34
CA PRO A 19 -2.31 -4.46 -9.61
C PRO A 19 -1.57 -5.81 -9.55
N LEU A 20 -1.02 -6.16 -8.38
CA LEU A 20 -0.39 -7.45 -8.15
C LEU A 20 -1.44 -8.57 -8.07
N ARG A 21 -2.53 -8.35 -7.33
CA ARG A 21 -3.64 -9.30 -7.17
C ARG A 21 -4.36 -9.56 -8.50
N ALA A 22 -4.58 -8.51 -9.29
CA ALA A 22 -5.15 -8.55 -10.64
C ALA A 22 -4.17 -9.07 -11.71
N LYS A 23 -2.94 -9.46 -11.33
CA LYS A 23 -1.89 -9.97 -12.22
C LYS A 23 -1.48 -9.00 -13.33
N LEU A 24 -1.68 -7.69 -13.12
CA LEU A 24 -1.22 -6.63 -14.02
C LEU A 24 0.29 -6.38 -13.90
N VAL A 25 0.88 -6.76 -12.78
CA VAL A 25 2.33 -6.83 -12.56
C VAL A 25 2.75 -8.23 -12.15
N ARG A 26 3.99 -8.62 -12.50
CA ARG A 26 4.51 -9.99 -12.25
C ARG A 26 4.80 -10.27 -10.78
N ASN A 27 5.23 -9.25 -10.04
CA ASN A 27 5.69 -9.36 -8.66
C ASN A 27 5.60 -7.99 -7.97
N TYR A 28 5.92 -7.97 -6.67
CA TYR A 28 5.90 -6.77 -5.85
C TYR A 28 6.78 -5.64 -6.41
N GLU A 29 7.98 -5.97 -6.93
CA GLU A 29 8.87 -4.99 -7.54
C GLU A 29 8.25 -4.31 -8.77
N GLY A 30 7.33 -4.97 -9.47
CA GLY A 30 6.57 -4.37 -10.57
C GLY A 30 5.66 -3.22 -10.13
N LEU A 31 5.22 -3.18 -8.87
CA LEU A 31 4.36 -2.10 -8.35
C LEU A 31 5.07 -0.75 -8.32
N LYS A 32 6.40 -0.74 -8.21
CA LYS A 32 7.23 0.48 -8.22
C LYS A 32 6.98 1.33 -9.47
N ASN A 33 6.84 0.65 -10.61
CA ASN A 33 6.66 1.26 -11.92
C ASN A 33 5.19 1.35 -12.35
N TYR A 34 4.25 0.81 -11.56
CA TYR A 34 2.84 0.78 -11.95
C TYR A 34 2.15 2.10 -11.62
N LYS A 35 1.94 2.92 -12.66
CA LYS A 35 1.44 4.30 -12.52
C LYS A 35 0.03 4.42 -11.91
N TRP A 36 -0.80 3.39 -12.03
CA TRP A 36 -2.19 3.41 -11.56
C TRP A 36 -2.38 2.91 -10.13
N CYS A 37 -1.31 2.86 -9.34
CA CYS A 37 -1.38 2.71 -7.89
C CYS A 37 -0.41 3.68 -7.21
N GLY A 38 -0.61 3.98 -5.93
CA GLY A 38 0.27 4.88 -5.18
C GLY A 38 1.57 4.25 -4.69
N HIS A 39 1.82 2.96 -4.95
CA HIS A 39 2.96 2.25 -4.36
C HIS A 39 4.31 2.93 -4.67
N GLY A 40 4.61 3.21 -5.96
CA GLY A 40 5.83 3.92 -6.35
C GLY A 40 5.94 5.31 -5.71
N ALA A 41 4.80 5.97 -5.48
CA ALA A 41 4.75 7.26 -4.81
C ALA A 41 5.01 7.18 -3.30
N MET A 42 4.77 6.05 -2.66
CA MET A 42 5.08 5.83 -1.24
C MET A 42 6.56 5.53 -1.00
N ILE A 43 7.22 4.88 -1.95
CA ILE A 43 8.65 4.52 -1.83
C ILE A 43 9.60 5.56 -2.44
N GLY A 44 9.08 6.53 -3.19
CA GLY A 44 9.85 7.68 -3.68
C GLY A 44 10.35 7.55 -5.12
N GLU A 45 9.83 6.57 -5.87
CA GLU A 45 10.15 6.39 -7.30
C GLU A 45 9.45 7.43 -8.19
N ARG A 46 8.40 8.08 -7.67
CA ARG A 46 7.64 9.14 -8.36
C ARG A 46 6.94 10.07 -7.39
N SER A 47 6.69 11.30 -7.81
CA SER A 47 5.73 12.17 -7.13
C SER A 47 4.29 11.75 -7.49
N CYS A 48 3.35 12.11 -6.64
CA CYS A 48 1.93 11.81 -6.82
C CYS A 48 1.10 12.90 -6.16
N ASP A 49 0.80 13.94 -6.92
CA ASP A 49 0.21 15.17 -6.40
C ASP A 49 -1.22 14.99 -5.86
N PHE A 50 -1.88 13.90 -6.24
CA PHE A 50 -3.23 13.55 -5.77
C PHE A 50 -3.23 12.70 -4.48
N MET A 51 -2.06 12.35 -3.94
CA MET A 51 -1.94 11.47 -2.76
C MET A 51 -1.20 12.17 -1.63
N GLU A 52 -1.80 12.17 -0.44
CA GLU A 52 -1.14 12.63 0.79
C GLU A 52 -0.14 11.59 1.31
N ARG A 53 1.01 11.49 0.63
CA ARG A 53 2.11 10.57 1.00
C ARG A 53 2.53 10.73 2.46
N ASP A 54 2.73 11.97 2.90
CA ASP A 54 3.22 12.27 4.26
C ASP A 54 2.21 11.87 5.33
N TYR A 55 0.90 12.00 5.05
CA TYR A 55 -0.16 11.54 5.94
C TYR A 55 -0.12 10.02 6.12
N VAL A 56 -0.08 9.27 5.00
CA VAL A 56 -0.01 7.81 5.05
C VAL A 56 1.27 7.33 5.71
N LEU A 57 2.43 7.92 5.40
CA LEU A 57 3.70 7.58 6.05
C LEU A 57 3.70 7.91 7.55
N GLY A 58 2.93 8.91 7.98
CA GLY A 58 2.73 9.26 9.39
C GLY A 58 2.31 8.07 10.25
N HIS A 59 1.44 7.20 9.73
CA HIS A 59 1.03 5.95 10.40
C HIS A 59 2.17 4.92 10.55
N PHE A 60 3.26 5.08 9.80
CA PHE A 60 4.47 4.26 9.88
C PHE A 60 5.59 4.95 10.67
N GLY A 61 5.26 6.03 11.40
CA GLY A 61 6.16 6.70 12.34
C GLY A 61 6.93 7.89 11.75
N GLY A 62 6.42 8.53 10.70
CA GLY A 62 6.95 9.79 10.18
C GLY A 62 7.03 9.83 8.66
N LYS A 63 8.00 10.56 8.11
CA LYS A 63 8.18 10.69 6.64
C LYS A 63 9.59 10.37 6.16
N ASP A 64 10.37 9.74 7.01
CA ASP A 64 11.76 9.38 6.74
C ASP A 64 11.86 8.01 6.04
N ARG A 65 13.10 7.55 5.80
CA ARG A 65 13.35 6.23 5.22
C ARG A 65 12.85 5.09 6.10
N MET A 66 12.75 5.29 7.42
CA MET A 66 12.27 4.27 8.34
C MET A 66 10.76 4.05 8.16
N ALA A 67 10.00 5.13 8.02
CA ALA A 67 8.57 5.07 7.71
C ALA A 67 8.31 4.33 6.39
N VAL A 68 9.11 4.61 5.35
CA VAL A 68 9.04 3.89 4.07
C VAL A 68 9.33 2.40 4.24
N SER A 69 10.37 2.04 5.01
CA SER A 69 10.72 0.63 5.26
C SER A 69 9.62 -0.12 6.01
N ARG A 70 8.95 0.52 6.98
CA ARG A 70 7.83 -0.05 7.72
C ARG A 70 6.59 -0.21 6.84
N TYR A 71 6.31 0.79 6.00
CA TYR A 71 5.27 0.71 4.97
C TYR A 71 5.52 -0.48 4.02
N GLU A 72 6.74 -0.67 3.54
CA GLU A 72 7.05 -1.81 2.67
C GLU A 72 6.92 -3.16 3.39
N ALA A 73 7.33 -3.24 4.66
CA ALA A 73 7.16 -4.45 5.46
C ALA A 73 5.68 -4.80 5.63
N PHE A 74 4.84 -3.79 5.96
CA PHE A 74 3.40 -3.93 6.04
C PHE A 74 2.78 -4.42 4.73
N MET A 75 3.17 -3.85 3.59
CA MET A 75 2.68 -4.29 2.27
C MET A 75 3.05 -5.75 1.99
N ARG A 76 4.28 -6.16 2.31
CA ARG A 76 4.73 -7.55 2.10
C ARG A 76 3.95 -8.54 2.97
N GLU A 77 3.61 -8.17 4.20
CA GLU A 77 2.73 -8.97 5.06
C GLU A 77 1.33 -9.14 4.44
N ARG A 78 0.75 -8.06 3.91
CA ARG A 78 -0.59 -8.05 3.28
C ARG A 78 -0.67 -8.76 1.92
N ILE A 79 0.46 -9.04 1.27
CA ILE A 79 0.52 -9.97 0.13
C ILE A 79 0.25 -11.40 0.60
N GLY A 80 0.82 -11.80 1.75
CA GLY A 80 0.65 -13.12 2.34
C GLY A 80 -0.74 -13.35 2.92
N ALA A 81 -1.28 -12.33 3.60
CA ALA A 81 -2.60 -12.40 4.25
C ALA A 81 -3.77 -12.59 3.26
N HIS A 82 -3.64 -12.13 2.01
CA HIS A 82 -4.69 -12.29 0.99
C HIS A 82 -4.93 -13.75 0.54
N LYS A 83 -4.11 -14.72 0.98
CA LYS A 83 -4.34 -16.14 0.70
C LYS A 83 -5.48 -16.77 1.51
N GLY A 84 -6.00 -16.09 2.53
CA GLY A 84 -7.26 -16.44 3.20
C GLY A 84 -8.34 -15.46 2.74
N GLY A 85 -9.06 -15.82 1.68
CA GLY A 85 -10.09 -14.95 1.12
C GLY A 85 -11.20 -14.71 2.13
N GLU A 86 -11.29 -13.48 2.65
CA GLU A 86 -12.53 -12.90 3.15
C GLU A 86 -12.32 -11.39 3.31
N TYR A 87 -12.66 -10.65 2.26
CA TYR A 87 -13.39 -9.40 2.41
C TYR A 87 -14.51 -9.45 1.38
N SER A 88 -15.69 -9.86 1.86
CA SER A 88 -16.96 -9.59 1.20
C SER A 88 -17.12 -8.07 1.09
N GLY A 89 -17.28 -7.57 -0.12
CA GLY A 89 -17.42 -6.12 -0.31
C GLY A 89 -17.30 -5.71 -1.76
N GLY A 90 -18.32 -6.03 -2.55
CA GLY A 90 -18.42 -5.50 -3.91
C GLY A 90 -19.60 -6.03 -4.69
N GLY A 91 -20.83 -5.66 -4.29
CA GLY A 91 -22.04 -5.69 -5.15
C GLY A 91 -22.71 -7.04 -5.32
#